data_AF-A0A6M5YLM3-F1
#
_entry.id   AF-A0A6M5YLM3-F1
#
_cell.length_a   1.000
_cell.length_b   1.000
_cell.length_c   1.000
_cell.angle_alpha   90.00
_cell.angle_beta   90.00
_cell.angle_gamma   90.00
#
_symmetry.space_group_name_H-M   'P 1'
#
loop_
_entity.id
_entity.type
_entity.pdbx_description
1 polymer ?
#
loop_
_entity_poly.entity_id
_entity_poly.type
_entity_poly.pdbx_seq_one_letter_code
_entity_poly.pdbx_strand_id
1 'polypeptide(L)'
;MNERKGFLKLLAENEDDLTTRLVYADWLDERGEHEEADRQRKWPAAKEWLVRFCRQNNPADEQDTEEWFISYETLLELGREAVERDGRELWFSCGNNMGMCDALRSECGPFWKNWSIVTGVPVPPDAEARSSFSCAC
;
A
#
# COMPACT_ATOMS: atom_id res chain seq x y z
N MET A 1 11.45 24.92 14.56
CA MET A 1 10.64 23.79 14.03
C MET A 1 11.39 23.26 12.81
N ASN A 2 11.60 21.95 12.68
CA ASN A 2 12.27 21.40 11.49
C ASN A 2 11.26 21.42 10.32
N GLU A 3 11.61 22.05 9.18
CA GLU A 3 10.74 22.18 7.99
C GLU A 3 10.15 20.84 7.56
N ARG A 4 10.96 19.77 7.59
CA ARG A 4 10.50 18.40 7.33
C ARG A 4 9.36 17.98 8.24
N LYS A 5 9.45 18.28 9.54
CA LYS A 5 8.37 17.99 10.51
C LYS A 5 7.12 18.81 10.21
N GLY A 6 7.26 20.00 9.62
CA GLY A 6 6.14 20.82 9.15
C GLY A 6 5.37 20.14 8.02
N PHE A 7 6.07 19.72 6.96
CA PHE A 7 5.47 18.99 5.85
C PHE A 7 4.79 17.70 6.30
N LEU A 8 5.48 16.89 7.11
CA LEU A 8 4.92 15.63 7.60
C LEU A 8 3.67 15.85 8.47
N LYS A 9 3.63 16.93 9.24
CA LYS A 9 2.44 17.29 10.02
C LYS A 9 1.26 17.65 9.10
N LEU A 10 1.47 18.49 8.10
CA LEU A 10 0.43 18.88 7.14
C LEU A 10 -0.12 17.66 6.38
N LEU A 11 0.77 16.77 5.93
CA LEU A 11 0.38 15.53 5.26
C LEU A 11 -0.29 14.52 6.20
N ALA A 12 -0.03 14.56 7.51
CA ALA A 12 -0.77 13.74 8.46
C ALA A 12 -2.18 14.29 8.72
N GLU A 13 -2.38 15.61 8.61
CA GLU A 13 -3.70 16.26 8.73
C GLU A 13 -4.54 16.09 7.46
N ASN A 14 -3.90 16.10 6.28
CA ASN A 14 -4.53 15.82 4.99
C ASN A 14 -3.53 15.14 4.05
N GLU A 15 -3.55 13.81 4.01
CA GLU A 15 -2.61 13.04 3.20
C GLU A 15 -2.86 13.18 1.69
N ASP A 16 -4.07 13.57 1.29
CA ASP A 16 -4.44 13.77 -0.11
C ASP A 16 -4.15 15.19 -0.61
N ASP A 17 -3.51 16.04 0.20
CA ASP A 17 -3.06 17.36 -0.23
C ASP A 17 -1.90 17.23 -1.23
N LEU A 18 -2.28 17.17 -2.51
CA LEU A 18 -1.35 17.10 -3.64
C LEU A 18 -0.38 18.29 -3.66
N THR A 19 -0.85 19.49 -3.30
CA THR A 19 -0.01 20.70 -3.34
C THR A 19 1.09 20.59 -2.30
N THR A 20 0.73 20.28 -1.05
CA THR A 20 1.69 20.09 0.04
C THR A 20 2.68 18.97 -0.31
N ARG A 21 2.19 17.88 -0.91
CA ARG A 21 3.03 16.74 -1.28
C ARG A 21 4.06 17.08 -2.37
N LEU A 22 3.68 17.84 -3.39
CA LEU A 22 4.59 18.28 -4.45
C LEU A 22 5.63 19.27 -3.93
N VAL A 23 5.22 20.25 -3.12
CA VAL A 23 6.16 21.19 -2.49
C VAL A 23 7.14 20.45 -1.58
N TYR A 24 6.66 19.43 -0.84
CA TYR A 24 7.54 18.61 -0.02
C TYR A 24 8.53 17.81 -0.88
N ALA A 25 8.08 17.25 -2.01
CA ALA A 25 8.95 16.55 -2.95
C ALA A 25 10.06 17.46 -3.50
N ASP A 26 9.73 18.69 -3.92
CA ASP A 26 10.73 19.63 -4.42
C ASP A 26 11.73 20.03 -3.32
N TRP A 27 11.25 20.25 -2.09
CA TRP A 27 12.09 20.53 -0.92
C TRP A 27 13.07 19.39 -0.61
N LEU A 28 12.65 18.13 -0.78
CA LEU A 28 13.48 16.93 -0.63
C LEU A 28 14.54 16.85 -1.74
N ASP A 29 14.11 17.12 -2.98
CA ASP A 29 14.94 17.05 -4.18
C ASP A 29 16.10 18.06 -4.13
N GLU A 30 15.82 19.29 -3.71
CA GLU A 30 16.82 20.35 -3.48
C GLU A 30 17.88 19.97 -2.42
N ARG A 31 17.56 19.01 -1.55
CA ARG A 31 18.44 18.52 -0.48
C ARG A 31 19.14 17.20 -0.82
N GLY A 32 18.96 16.71 -2.05
CA GLY A 32 19.56 15.47 -2.53
C GLY A 32 18.80 14.20 -2.12
N GLU A 33 17.62 14.33 -1.50
CA GLU A 33 16.75 13.20 -1.14
C GLU A 33 15.87 12.78 -2.34
N HIS A 34 16.49 12.56 -3.50
CA HIS A 34 15.82 12.36 -4.80
C HIS A 34 14.85 11.16 -4.81
N GLU A 35 15.23 10.03 -4.19
CA GLU A 35 14.39 8.83 -4.16
C GLU A 35 13.10 9.05 -3.37
N GLU A 36 13.20 9.76 -2.23
CA GLU A 36 12.05 10.10 -1.40
C GLU A 36 11.18 11.15 -2.09
N ALA A 37 11.77 12.15 -2.74
CA ALA A 37 11.04 13.11 -3.58
C ALA A 37 10.22 12.40 -4.66
N ASP A 38 10.83 11.46 -5.37
CA ASP A 38 10.19 10.63 -6.38
C ASP A 38 9.03 9.80 -5.82
N ARG A 39 9.21 9.23 -4.62
CA ARG A 39 8.15 8.49 -3.93
C ARG A 39 6.97 9.40 -3.61
N GLN A 40 7.22 10.61 -3.08
CA GLN A 40 6.17 11.60 -2.78
C GLN A 40 5.39 11.98 -4.04
N ARG A 41 6.06 12.16 -5.19
CA ARG A 41 5.40 12.44 -6.48
C ARG A 41 4.54 11.29 -6.98
N LYS A 42 4.96 10.04 -6.76
CA LYS A 42 4.24 8.82 -7.18
C LYS A 42 3.09 8.44 -6.23
N TRP A 43 3.13 8.91 -4.99
CA TRP A 43 2.20 8.52 -3.92
C TRP A 43 0.72 8.67 -4.28
N PRO A 44 0.24 9.78 -4.88
CA PRO A 44 -1.19 9.94 -5.17
C PRO A 44 -1.75 8.86 -6.10
N ALA A 45 -1.04 8.59 -7.20
CA ALA A 45 -1.43 7.55 -8.15
C ALA A 45 -1.36 6.14 -7.54
N ALA A 46 -0.38 5.90 -6.66
CA ALA A 46 -0.25 4.63 -5.96
C ALA A 46 -1.39 4.39 -4.96
N LYS A 47 -1.77 5.42 -4.18
CA LYS A 47 -2.94 5.35 -3.30
C LYS A 47 -4.22 5.14 -4.09
N GLU A 48 -4.44 5.91 -5.15
CA GLU A 48 -5.63 5.75 -6.00
C GLU A 48 -5.73 4.33 -6.57
N TRP A 49 -4.60 3.76 -7.01
CA TRP A 49 -4.56 2.39 -7.50
C TRP A 49 -5.00 1.39 -6.41
N LEU A 50 -4.47 1.49 -5.19
CA LEU A 50 -4.81 0.58 -4.09
C LEU A 50 -6.27 0.71 -3.66
N VAL A 51 -6.79 1.94 -3.54
CA VAL A 51 -8.19 2.19 -3.21
C VAL A 51 -9.11 1.59 -4.27
N ARG A 52 -8.78 1.79 -5.56
CA ARG A 52 -9.54 1.20 -6.67
C ARG A 52 -9.46 -0.33 -6.66
N PHE A 53 -8.28 -0.88 -6.39
CA PHE A 53 -8.05 -2.32 -6.29
C PHE A 53 -8.92 -2.96 -5.22
N CYS A 54 -8.97 -2.38 -4.01
CA CYS A 54 -9.88 -2.82 -2.96
C CYS A 54 -11.35 -2.77 -3.41
N ARG A 55 -11.79 -1.64 -3.97
CA ARG A 55 -13.19 -1.47 -4.40
C ARG A 55 -13.62 -2.46 -5.47
N GLN A 56 -12.72 -2.86 -6.36
CA GLN A 56 -13.05 -3.75 -7.48
C GLN A 56 -13.06 -5.23 -7.09
N ASN A 57 -12.22 -5.63 -6.13
CA ASN A 57 -11.97 -7.03 -5.80
C ASN A 57 -12.48 -7.44 -4.41
N ASN A 58 -13.14 -6.52 -3.71
CA ASN A 58 -13.83 -6.75 -2.46
C ASN A 58 -15.22 -6.07 -2.47
N PRO A 59 -16.08 -6.38 -3.47
CA PRO A 59 -17.46 -5.92 -3.44
C PRO A 59 -18.19 -6.60 -2.27
N ALA A 60 -19.16 -5.90 -1.67
CA ALA A 60 -20.01 -6.55 -0.67
C ALA A 60 -20.81 -7.67 -1.35
N ASP A 61 -20.64 -8.91 -0.90
CA ASP A 61 -21.51 -10.02 -1.29
C ASP A 61 -22.76 -10.01 -0.40
N GLU A 62 -23.91 -9.67 -0.98
CA GLU A 62 -25.19 -9.69 -0.27
C GLU A 62 -25.64 -11.11 0.11
N GLN A 63 -25.04 -12.15 -0.48
CA GLN A 63 -25.34 -13.56 -0.22
C GLN A 63 -24.42 -14.17 0.83
N ASP A 64 -23.20 -13.63 1.00
CA ASP A 64 -22.25 -14.03 2.03
C ASP A 64 -21.89 -12.85 2.94
N THR A 65 -22.75 -12.60 3.93
CA THR A 65 -22.52 -11.55 4.93
C THR A 65 -21.37 -11.88 5.90
N GLU A 66 -20.83 -13.09 5.85
CA GLU A 66 -19.68 -13.51 6.67
C GLU A 66 -18.36 -13.34 5.91
N GLU A 67 -18.37 -12.97 4.62
CA GLU A 67 -17.17 -12.66 3.85
C GLU A 67 -16.40 -11.49 4.49
N TRP A 68 -15.11 -11.72 4.76
CA TRP A 68 -14.28 -10.71 5.37
C TRP A 68 -14.02 -9.56 4.40
N PHE A 69 -14.55 -8.38 4.74
CA PHE A 69 -14.26 -7.15 4.02
C PHE A 69 -12.86 -6.62 4.37
N ILE A 70 -11.94 -6.68 3.41
CA ILE A 70 -10.60 -6.10 3.48
C ILE A 70 -10.61 -4.65 2.96
N SER A 71 -10.57 -3.67 3.88
CA SER A 71 -10.49 -2.25 3.53
C SER A 71 -9.11 -1.87 2.97
N TYR A 72 -8.96 -0.64 2.47
CA TYR A 72 -7.67 -0.09 2.07
C TYR A 72 -6.66 -0.11 3.24
N GLU A 73 -7.10 0.32 4.43
CA GLU A 73 -6.27 0.35 5.64
C GLU A 73 -5.87 -1.06 6.06
N THR A 74 -6.81 -2.01 6.09
CA THR A 74 -6.51 -3.42 6.39
C THR A 74 -5.54 -4.01 5.37
N LEU A 75 -5.69 -3.69 4.08
CA LEU A 75 -4.76 -4.14 3.05
C LEU A 75 -3.33 -3.62 3.30
N LEU A 76 -3.19 -2.37 3.75
CA LEU A 76 -1.89 -1.82 4.12
C LEU A 76 -1.28 -2.55 5.32
N GLU A 77 -2.07 -2.81 6.36
CA GLU A 77 -1.65 -3.50 7.58
C GLU A 77 -1.18 -4.93 7.28
N LEU A 78 -1.97 -5.70 6.53
CA LEU A 78 -1.61 -7.06 6.13
C LEU A 78 -0.29 -7.10 5.33
N GLY A 79 -0.06 -6.11 4.47
CA GLY A 79 1.21 -5.98 3.77
C GLY A 79 2.39 -5.70 4.71
N ARG A 80 2.18 -4.94 5.79
CA ARG A 80 3.22 -4.68 6.81
C ARG A 80 3.54 -5.97 7.54
N GLU A 81 2.52 -6.68 8.00
CA GLU A 81 2.68 -7.96 8.68
C GLU A 81 3.44 -8.98 7.82
N ALA A 82 3.12 -9.05 6.52
CA ALA A 82 3.79 -9.94 5.58
C ALA A 82 5.28 -9.60 5.40
N VAL A 83 5.66 -8.31 5.42
CA VAL A 83 7.05 -7.86 5.28
C VAL A 83 7.83 -7.96 6.60
N GLU A 84 7.18 -7.67 7.73
CA GLU A 84 7.78 -7.71 9.07
C GLU A 84 7.96 -9.14 9.59
N ARG A 85 7.15 -10.08 9.09
CA ARG A 85 7.29 -11.50 9.43
C ARG A 85 8.64 -12.01 8.93
N ASP A 86 9.50 -12.37 9.87
CA ASP A 86 10.83 -12.91 9.57
C ASP A 86 10.71 -14.25 8.83
N GLY A 87 10.86 -14.22 7.51
CA GLY A 87 10.49 -15.34 6.66
C GLY A 87 10.94 -15.22 5.22
N ARG A 88 11.25 -16.37 4.61
CA ARG A 88 11.54 -16.49 3.17
C ARG A 88 10.32 -16.20 2.29
N GLU A 89 9.13 -16.04 2.88
CA GLU A 89 7.85 -15.93 2.20
C GLU A 89 7.08 -14.71 2.74
N LEU A 90 6.50 -13.92 1.85
CA LEU A 90 5.60 -12.81 2.17
C LEU A 90 4.18 -13.38 2.21
N TRP A 91 3.78 -13.86 3.38
CA TRP A 91 2.50 -14.52 3.57
C TRP A 91 1.39 -13.54 3.94
N PHE A 92 0.26 -13.65 3.26
CA PHE A 92 -0.87 -12.74 3.36
C PHE A 92 -2.18 -13.55 3.45
N SER A 93 -2.88 -13.47 4.57
CA SER A 93 -4.18 -14.12 4.74
C SER A 93 -5.30 -13.21 4.25
N CYS A 94 -6.11 -13.70 3.32
CA CYS A 94 -7.32 -13.02 2.86
C CYS A 94 -8.58 -13.53 3.59
N GLY A 95 -8.44 -14.37 4.62
CA GLY A 95 -9.58 -15.02 5.27
C GLY A 95 -10.44 -15.80 4.27
N ASN A 96 -11.77 -15.69 4.37
CA ASN A 96 -12.70 -16.28 3.41
C ASN A 96 -12.91 -15.44 2.13
N ASN A 97 -12.20 -14.32 1.96
CA ASN A 97 -12.34 -13.46 0.79
C ASN A 97 -11.53 -14.00 -0.41
N MET A 98 -12.18 -14.90 -1.16
CA MET A 98 -11.59 -15.52 -2.34
C MET A 98 -11.26 -14.51 -3.44
N GLY A 99 -12.15 -13.53 -3.66
CA GLY A 99 -11.99 -12.52 -4.71
C GLY A 99 -10.74 -11.68 -4.53
N MET A 100 -10.51 -11.19 -3.31
CA MET A 100 -9.30 -10.44 -2.97
C MET A 100 -8.06 -11.32 -3.07
N CYS A 101 -8.14 -12.57 -2.63
CA CYS A 101 -7.03 -13.52 -2.69
C CYS A 101 -6.57 -13.77 -4.13
N ASP A 102 -7.52 -14.00 -5.05
CA ASP A 102 -7.22 -14.20 -6.47
C ASP A 102 -6.72 -12.92 -7.15
N ALA A 103 -7.26 -11.76 -6.79
CA ALA A 103 -6.80 -10.47 -7.29
C ALA A 103 -5.35 -10.16 -6.85
N LEU A 104 -4.99 -10.47 -5.59
CA LEU A 104 -3.64 -10.27 -5.10
C LEU A 104 -2.63 -11.21 -5.78
N ARG A 105 -3.04 -12.43 -6.12
CA ARG A 105 -2.20 -13.35 -6.91
C ARG A 105 -1.98 -12.84 -8.33
N SER A 106 -3.03 -12.33 -8.99
CA SER A 106 -2.92 -11.86 -10.37
C SER A 106 -2.19 -10.51 -10.50
N GLU A 107 -2.34 -9.63 -9.51
CA GLU A 107 -1.77 -8.28 -9.50
C GLU A 107 -0.66 -8.12 -8.45
N CYS A 108 0.06 -9.19 -8.12
CA CYS A 108 1.05 -9.21 -7.03
C CYS A 108 2.15 -8.15 -7.19
N GLY A 109 2.77 -8.06 -8.37
CA GLY A 109 3.80 -7.06 -8.66
C GLY A 109 3.29 -5.62 -8.53
N PRO A 110 2.20 -5.25 -9.23
CA PRO A 110 1.54 -3.95 -9.06
C PRO A 110 1.14 -3.64 -7.62
N PHE A 111 0.62 -4.61 -6.87
CA PHE A 111 0.28 -4.45 -5.46
C PHE A 111 1.50 -4.03 -4.64
N TRP A 112 2.59 -4.81 -4.64
CA TRP A 112 3.78 -4.50 -3.85
C TRP A 112 4.46 -3.20 -4.24
N LYS A 113 4.44 -2.87 -5.54
CA LYS A 113 4.94 -1.59 -6.05
C LYS A 113 4.16 -0.42 -5.44
N ASN A 114 2.83 -0.42 -5.53
CA ASN A 114 2.02 0.68 -5.02
C ASN A 114 2.01 0.72 -3.49
N TRP A 115 1.99 -0.44 -2.84
CA TRP A 115 2.07 -0.58 -1.40
C TRP A 115 3.36 0.01 -0.82
N SER A 116 4.52 -0.28 -1.43
CA SER A 116 5.82 0.26 -0.97
C SER A 116 5.91 1.78 -1.16
N ILE A 117 5.35 2.31 -2.25
CA ILE A 117 5.28 3.76 -2.49
C ILE A 117 4.46 4.44 -1.38
N VAL A 118 3.27 3.91 -1.09
CA VAL A 118 2.34 4.50 -0.12
C VAL A 118 2.89 4.45 1.30
N THR A 119 3.41 3.29 1.71
CA THR A 119 3.88 3.06 3.09
C THR A 119 5.29 3.59 3.34
N GLY A 120 6.10 3.73 2.29
CA GLY A 120 7.53 4.02 2.40
C GLY A 120 8.35 2.83 2.91
N VAL A 121 7.75 1.64 3.02
CA VAL A 121 8.43 0.43 3.49
C VAL A 121 9.05 -0.28 2.27
N PRO A 122 10.37 -0.55 2.28
CA PRO A 122 11.01 -1.26 1.18
C PRO A 122 10.51 -2.71 1.12
N VAL A 123 10.28 -3.18 -0.09
CA VAL A 123 9.86 -4.56 -0.37
C VAL A 123 11.03 -5.27 -1.07
N PRO A 124 11.30 -6.56 -0.74
CA PRO A 124 12.37 -7.32 -1.39
C PRO A 124 12.22 -7.34 -2.92
N PRO A 125 13.33 -7.33 -3.69
CA PRO A 125 13.26 -7.33 -5.15
C PRO A 125 12.61 -8.60 -5.75
N ASP A 126 12.56 -9.68 -4.97
CA ASP A 126 11.96 -10.96 -5.30
C ASP A 126 10.59 -11.17 -4.63
N ALA A 127 9.95 -10.10 -4.14
CA ALA A 127 8.70 -10.17 -3.40
C ALA A 127 7.59 -10.93 -4.13
N GLU A 128 7.44 -10.74 -5.44
CA GLU A 128 6.44 -11.46 -6.23
C GLU A 128 6.65 -12.97 -6.18
N ALA A 129 7.90 -13.43 -6.33
CA ALA A 129 8.25 -14.85 -6.26
C ALA A 129 8.11 -15.44 -4.85
N ARG A 130 8.18 -14.58 -3.82
CA ARG A 130 8.04 -14.96 -2.40
C ARG A 130 6.62 -14.78 -1.87
N SER A 131 5.71 -14.23 -2.66
CA SER A 131 4.38 -13.88 -2.18
C SER A 131 3.47 -15.09 -2.16
N SER A 132 2.72 -15.21 -1.06
CA SER A 132 1.80 -16.31 -0.83
C SER A 132 0.52 -15.75 -0.24
N PHE A 133 -0.50 -15.66 -1.09
CA PHE A 133 -1.83 -15.23 -0.71
C PHE A 133 -2.68 -16.46 -0.45
N SER A 134 -3.18 -16.61 0.77
CA SER A 134 -4.01 -17.74 1.15
C SER A 134 -5.37 -17.27 1.67
N CYS A 135 -6.39 -18.01 1.30
CA CYS A 135 -7.74 -17.92 1.83
C CYS A 135 -8.01 -19.15 2.69
N ALA A 136 -8.82 -18.99 3.73
CA ALA A 136 -9.35 -20.08 4.55
C ALA A 136 -10.88 -20.06 4.45
N CYS A 137 -11.47 -21.22 4.15
CA CYS A 137 -12.92 -21.41 4.15
C CYS A 137 -13.46 -21.51 5.58
#